data_AF-A0A4Q3RVT5-F1
#
_entry.id   AF-A0A4Q3RVT5-F1
#
_cell.length_a   1.000
_cell.length_b   1.000
_cell.length_c   1.000
_cell.angle_alpha   90.00
_cell.angle_beta   90.00
_cell.angle_gamma   90.00
#
_symmetry.space_group_name_H-M   'P 1'
#
loop_
_entity.id
_entity.type
_entity.pdbx_description
1 polymer ?
#
loop_
_entity_poly.entity_id
_entity_poly.type
_entity_poly.pdbx_seq_one_letter_code
_entity_poly.pdbx_strand_id
1 'polypeptide(L)' 'HDHGAESNTVEVAISALRRKLGHDFIRTARGLGYMVGERA' A
#
# COMPACT_ATOMS: atom_id res chain seq x y z
N HIS A 1 1.46 -12.25 19.46
CA HIS A 1 2.03 -11.95 18.14
C HIS A 1 1.61 -10.52 17.79
N ASP A 2 2.51 -9.56 17.98
CA ASP A 2 2.21 -8.12 17.87
C ASP A 2 2.49 -7.63 16.44
N HIS A 3 1.60 -7.95 15.49
CA HIS A 3 1.70 -7.48 14.10
C HIS A 3 1.09 -6.08 13.88
N GLY A 4 0.66 -5.40 14.95
CA GLY A 4 -0.04 -4.12 14.87
C GLY A 4 0.87 -2.98 14.36
N ALA A 5 2.15 -3.00 14.71
CA ALA A 5 3.10 -1.96 14.33
C ALA A 5 3.44 -1.99 12.82
N GLU A 6 3.58 -3.17 12.24
CA GLU A 6 3.93 -3.34 10.83
C GLU A 6 2.81 -2.82 9.90
N SER A 7 1.55 -3.06 10.28
CA SER A 7 0.40 -2.60 9.50
C SER A 7 0.30 -1.07 9.45
N ASN A 8 0.55 -0.39 10.57
CA ASN A 8 0.52 1.08 10.62
C ASN A 8 1.57 1.69 9.66
N THR A 9 2.81 1.20 9.70
CA THR A 9 3.87 1.70 8.82
C THR A 9 3.57 1.45 7.35
N VAL A 10 3.02 0.27 7.01
CA VAL A 10 2.61 -0.05 5.64
C VAL A 10 1.53 0.90 5.16
N GLU A 11 0.48 1.15 5.94
CA GLU A 11 -0.60 2.06 5.54
C GLU A 11 -0.11 3.49 5.32
N VAL A 12 0.77 3.99 6.20
CA VAL A 12 1.38 5.32 6.04
C VAL A 12 2.22 5.39 4.75
N ALA A 13 3.02 4.36 4.46
CA ALA A 13 3.82 4.28 3.24
C ALA A 13 2.93 4.26 1.98
N ILE A 14 1.88 3.43 1.96
CA ILE A 14 0.90 3.35 0.87
C ILE A 14 0.24 4.73 0.65
N SER A 15 -0.16 5.41 1.73
CA SER A 15 -0.79 6.73 1.66
C SER A 15 0.15 7.79 1.09
N ALA A 16 1.41 7.80 1.53
CA ALA A 16 2.43 8.72 1.02
C ALA A 16 2.74 8.46 -0.46
N LEU A 17 2.82 7.19 -0.87
CA LEU A 17 3.04 6.79 -2.26
C LEU A 17 1.86 7.19 -3.16
N ARG A 18 0.61 6.95 -2.72
CA ARG A 18 -0.59 7.39 -3.45
C ARG A 18 -0.66 8.90 -3.60
N ARG A 19 -0.20 9.67 -2.60
CA ARG A 19 -0.13 11.13 -2.68
C ARG A 19 0.90 11.62 -3.71
N LYS A 20 1.99 10.87 -3.90
CA LYS A 20 3.08 11.23 -4.84
C LYS A 20 2.86 10.72 -6.26
N LEU A 21 2.28 9.54 -6.41
CA LEU A 21 2.19 8.79 -7.67
C LEU A 21 0.75 8.65 -8.21
N GLY A 22 -0.25 9.06 -7.42
CA GLY A 22 -1.66 8.88 -7.73
C GLY A 22 -2.23 7.59 -7.15
N HIS A 23 -3.55 7.58 -6.97
CA HIS A 23 -4.28 6.48 -6.31
C HIS A 23 -4.21 5.15 -7.09
N ASP A 24 -4.02 5.19 -8.41
CA ASP A 24 -3.93 3.99 -9.26
C ASP A 24 -2.59 3.25 -9.15
N PHE A 25 -1.55 3.86 -8.57
CA PHE A 25 -0.23 3.24 -8.49
C PHE A 25 -0.19 2.05 -7.51
N ILE A 26 -1.04 2.03 -6.49
CA ILE A 26 -1.07 0.93 -5.51
C ILE A 26 -2.49 0.40 -5.34
N ARG A 27 -2.70 -0.86 -5.72
CA ARG A 27 -3.97 -1.58 -5.58
C ARG A 27 -3.93 -2.53 -4.40
N THR A 28 -4.98 -2.51 -3.59
CA THR A 28 -5.14 -3.48 -2.51
C THR A 28 -5.67 -4.80 -3.09
N ALA A 29 -4.90 -5.86 -2.93
CA ALA A 29 -5.28 -7.22 -3.27
C ALA A 29 -5.90 -7.87 -2.02
N ARG A 30 -7.23 -7.95 -1.98
CA ARG A 30 -7.97 -8.51 -0.85
C ARG A 30 -7.51 -9.96 -0.60
N GLY A 31 -6.99 -10.22 0.60
CA GLY A 31 -6.47 -11.54 0.98
C GLY A 31 -5.00 -11.81 0.61
N LEU A 32 -4.33 -10.89 -0.09
CA LEU A 32 -2.94 -11.04 -0.54
C LEU A 32 -2.02 -9.87 -0.15
N GLY A 33 -2.57 -8.69 0.17
CA GLY A 33 -1.80 -7.50 0.55
C GLY A 33 -1.97 -6.36 -0.44
N TYR A 34 -0.86 -5.73 -0.87
CA TYR A 34 -0.86 -4.61 -1.80
C TYR A 34 0.00 -4.94 -3.03
N MET A 35 -0.47 -4.52 -4.20
CA MET A 35 0.25 -4.64 -5.47
C MET A 35 0.56 -3.26 -6.03
N VAL A 36 1.77 -3.11 -6.58
CA VAL A 36 2.19 -1.93 -7.32
C VAL A 36 1.75 -2.10 -8.77
N GLY A 37 0.97 -1.16 -9.29
CA GLY A 37 0.52 -1.19 -10.68
C GLY A 37 1.71 -1.01 -11.63
N GLU A 38 1.87 -1.95 -12.56
CA GLU A 38 2.85 -1.84 -13.63
C GLU A 38 2.47 -0.65 -14.53
N ARG A 39 3.44 0.23 -14.80
CA ARG A 39 3.26 1.37 -15.71
C ARG A 39 2.90 0.82 -17.09
N ALA A 40 1.70 1.14 -17.58
CA ALA A 40 1.47 1.23 -19.01
C ALA A 40 2.25 2.43 -19.58
#